data_AF-A0A848D3V8-F1
#
_entry.id   AF-A0A848D3V8-F1
#
_cell.length_a   1.000
_cell.length_b   1.000
_cell.length_c   1.000
_cell.angle_alpha   90.00
_cell.angle_beta   90.00
_cell.angle_gamma   90.00
#
_symmetry.space_group_name_H-M   'P 1'
#
loop_
_entity.id
_entity.type
_entity.pdbx_description
1 polymer ?
#
loop_
_entity_poly.entity_id
_entity_poly.type
_entity_poly.pdbx_seq_one_letter_code
_entity_poly.pdbx_strand_id
1 'polypeptide(L)' 'MNWLNLAVGYIGIQLLLFIIIVLLSWFIWDKRFKSRQQDDKVPPGFEKTGEVTIDPTTGKKLYVYYHPGSGERFYKEEE' A
#
# COMPACT_ATOMS: atom_id res chain seq x y z
N MET A 1 39.10 -6.32 -27.53
CA MET A 1 37.80 -6.30 -26.82
C MET A 1 38.04 -6.76 -25.39
N ASN A 2 38.03 -5.85 -24.43
CA ASN A 2 38.34 -6.22 -23.05
C ASN A 2 37.10 -6.87 -22.42
N TRP A 3 37.10 -8.19 -22.34
CA TRP A 3 36.00 -9.00 -21.81
C TRP A 3 35.59 -8.59 -20.38
N LEU A 4 36.56 -8.13 -19.59
CA LEU A 4 36.35 -7.61 -18.25
C LEU A 4 35.44 -6.36 -18.25
N ASN A 5 35.64 -5.46 -19.22
CA ASN A 5 34.81 -4.25 -19.36
C ASN A 5 33.37 -4.59 -19.76
N LEU A 6 33.19 -5.62 -20.61
CA LEU A 6 31.87 -6.10 -20.98
C LEU A 6 31.13 -6.73 -19.79
N ALA A 7 31.83 -7.54 -19.00
CA ALA A 7 31.26 -8.16 -17.79
C ALA A 7 30.86 -7.11 -16.75
N VAL A 8 31.72 -6.12 -16.50
CA VAL A 8 31.42 -5.00 -15.58
C VAL A 8 30.23 -4.18 -16.08
N GLY A 9 30.16 -3.88 -17.38
CA GLY A 9 29.02 -3.18 -17.97
C GLY A 9 27.71 -3.95 -17.82
N TYR A 10 27.73 -5.26 -18.07
CA TYR A 10 26.56 -6.13 -17.93
C TYR A 10 26.03 -6.16 -16.48
N ILE A 11 26.92 -6.36 -15.50
CA ILE A 11 26.56 -6.35 -14.07
C ILE A 11 26.04 -4.97 -13.65
N GLY A 12 26.68 -3.89 -14.11
CA GLY A 12 26.24 -2.52 -13.82
C GLY A 12 24.82 -2.25 -14.32
N ILE A 13 24.48 -2.70 -15.53
CA ILE A 13 23.13 -2.56 -16.09
C ILE A 13 22.11 -3.38 -15.27
N GLN A 14 22.45 -4.62 -14.88
CA GLN A 14 21.58 -5.44 -14.06
C GLN A 14 21.28 -4.81 -12.69
N LEU A 15 22.31 -4.27 -12.02
CA LEU A 15 22.14 -3.58 -10.74
C LEU A 15 21.28 -2.32 -10.90
N LEU A 16 21.49 -1.55 -11.96
CA LEU A 16 20.69 -0.36 -12.24
C LEU A 16 19.22 -0.72 -12.47
N LEU A 17 18.93 -1.76 -13.26
CA LEU A 17 17.56 -2.26 -13.47
C LEU A 17 16.93 -2.74 -12.16
N PHE A 18 17.68 -3.46 -11.33
CA PHE A 18 17.21 -3.91 -10.02
C PHE A 18 16.83 -2.74 -9.12
N ILE A 19 17.67 -1.71 -9.03
CA ILE A 19 17.39 -0.50 -8.25
C ILE A 19 16.11 0.19 -8.75
N ILE A 20 15.92 0.31 -10.06
CA ILE A 20 14.71 0.89 -10.64
C ILE A 20 13.46 0.10 -10.20
N ILE A 21 13.50 -1.24 -10.25
CA ILE A 21 12.37 -2.07 -9.83
C ILE A 21 12.06 -1.86 -8.34
N VAL A 22 13.09 -1.80 -7.48
CA VAL A 22 12.92 -1.55 -6.05
C VAL A 22 12.28 -0.17 -5.80
N LEU A 23 12.78 0.87 -6.47
CA LEU A 23 12.24 2.23 -6.33
C LEU A 23 10.79 2.32 -6.84
N LEU A 24 10.48 1.70 -7.98
CA LEU A 24 9.11 1.64 -8.49
C LEU A 24 8.17 0.88 -7.55
N SER A 25 8.64 -0.23 -6.99
CA SER A 25 7.87 -1.02 -6.02
C SER A 25 7.57 -0.22 -4.75
N TRP A 26 8.58 0.48 -4.23
CA TRP A 26 8.42 1.36 -3.07
C TRP A 26 7.41 2.48 -3.37
N PHE A 27 7.55 3.15 -4.51
CA PHE A 27 6.69 4.27 -4.89
C PHE A 27 5.22 3.85 -5.09
N ILE A 28 4.98 2.69 -5.71
CA ILE A 28 3.64 2.14 -5.90
C ILE A 28 3.04 1.67 -4.56
N TRP A 29 3.83 1.07 -3.67
CA TRP A 29 3.37 0.63 -2.36
C TRP A 29 2.93 1.82 -1.50
N ASP A 30 3.76 2.86 -1.39
CA ASP A 30 3.47 4.03 -0.54
C ASP A 30 2.13 4.71 -0.93
N LYS A 31 1.82 4.76 -2.24
CA LYS A 31 0.56 5.31 -2.73
C LYS A 31 -0.66 4.46 -2.36
N ARG A 32 -0.55 3.12 -2.42
CA ARG A 32 -1.68 2.22 -2.12
C ARG A 32 -2.05 2.23 -0.64
N PHE A 33 -1.07 2.32 0.27
CA PHE A 33 -1.34 2.34 1.70
C PHE A 33 -1.97 3.67 2.14
N LYS A 34 -1.41 4.80 1.70
CA LYS A 34 -1.93 6.13 2.04
C LYS A 34 -3.34 6.37 1.50
N SER A 35 -3.63 5.96 0.25
CA SER A 35 -4.96 6.17 -0.35
C SER A 35 -6.10 5.42 0.34
N ARG A 36 -5.83 4.34 1.09
CA ARG A 36 -6.87 3.54 1.77
C ARG A 36 -7.09 3.95 3.23
N GLN A 37 -6.15 4.67 3.83
CA GLN A 37 -6.18 5.05 5.24
C GLN A 37 -6.51 6.54 5.46
N GLN A 38 -6.48 7.37 4.41
CA GLN A 38 -6.43 8.82 4.59
C GLN A 38 -7.79 9.54 4.51
N ASP A 39 -8.87 8.88 4.10
CA ASP A 39 -10.18 9.51 4.19
C ASP A 39 -10.77 9.32 5.58
N ASP A 40 -10.74 10.37 6.41
CA ASP A 40 -11.55 10.43 7.64
C ASP A 40 -13.06 10.38 7.36
N LYS A 41 -13.45 10.49 6.09
CA LYS A 41 -14.83 10.50 5.65
C LYS A 41 -15.19 9.16 5.02
N VAL A 42 -16.20 8.53 5.61
CA VAL A 42 -16.83 7.34 5.06
C VAL A 42 -17.43 7.69 3.69
N PRO A 43 -17.06 7.01 2.61
CA PRO A 43 -17.63 7.28 1.29
C PRO A 43 -19.14 7.01 1.27
N PRO A 44 -19.90 7.67 0.39
CA PRO A 44 -21.35 7.44 0.27
C PRO A 44 -21.64 5.97 -0.11
N GLY A 45 -22.69 5.41 0.48
CA GLY A 45 -23.11 4.01 0.23
C GLY A 45 -22.46 2.97 1.14
N PHE A 46 -21.56 3.38 2.03
CA PHE A 46 -21.01 2.50 3.08
C PHE A 46 -21.87 2.56 4.34
N GLU A 47 -22.19 1.38 4.89
CA GLU A 47 -22.99 1.19 6.10
C GLU A 47 -22.09 0.75 7.26
N LYS A 48 -22.28 1.34 8.45
CA LYS A 48 -21.51 0.97 9.66
C LYS A 48 -21.89 -0.45 10.08
N THR A 49 -20.90 -1.31 10.26
CA THR A 49 -21.12 -2.65 10.81
C THR A 49 -20.89 -2.65 12.32
N GLY A 50 -21.28 -3.74 12.99
CA GLY A 50 -20.95 -3.97 14.41
C GLY A 50 -19.53 -4.48 14.64
N GLU A 51 -18.73 -4.65 13.58
CA GLU A 51 -17.35 -5.15 13.69
C GLU A 51 -16.40 -4.00 14.09
N VAL A 52 -15.61 -4.24 15.14
CA VAL A 52 -14.57 -3.35 15.63
C VAL A 52 -13.26 -4.12 15.68
N THR A 53 -12.23 -3.59 15.04
CA THR A 53 -10.86 -4.14 15.07
C THR A 53 -9.97 -3.22 15.89
N ILE A 54 -9.08 -3.78 16.69
CA ILE A 54 -8.10 -3.01 17.46
C ILE A 54 -6.74 -3.30 16.85
N ASP A 55 -6.04 -2.26 16.43
CA ASP A 55 -4.67 -2.41 15.94
C ASP A 55 -3.75 -2.81 17.11
N PRO A 56 -3.09 -3.98 17.07
CA PRO A 56 -2.22 -4.44 18.16
C PRO A 56 -0.96 -3.58 18.33
N THR A 57 -0.60 -2.80 17.31
CA THR A 57 0.61 -1.96 17.30
C THR A 57 0.33 -0.55 17.83
N THR A 58 -0.84 0.01 17.51
CA THR A 58 -1.20 1.40 17.88
C THR A 58 -2.27 1.47 18.97
N GLY A 59 -2.97 0.38 19.25
CA GLY A 59 -4.09 0.34 20.20
C GLY A 59 -5.37 1.05 19.70
N LYS A 60 -5.38 1.56 18.47
CA LYS A 60 -6.50 2.31 17.92
C LYS A 60 -7.66 1.40 17.54
N LYS A 61 -8.88 1.88 17.76
CA LYS A 61 -10.13 1.21 17.36
C LYS A 61 -10.51 1.61 15.94
N LEU A 62 -10.65 0.60 15.09
CA LEU A 62 -11.06 0.69 13.70
C LEU A 62 -12.48 0.14 13.58
N TYR A 63 -13.43 1.00 13.23
CA TYR A 63 -14.79 0.58 12.89
C TYR A 63 -14.84 0.16 11.42
N VAL A 64 -15.50 -0.97 11.16
CA VAL A 64 -15.65 -1.51 9.81
C VAL A 64 -16.95 -0.98 9.21
N TYR A 65 -16.86 -0.50 7.98
CA TYR A 65 -17.97 -0.08 7.15
C TYR A 65 -18.04 -0.97 5.91
N TYR A 66 -19.24 -1.31 5.46
CA TYR A 66 -19.49 -2.23 4.35
C TYR A 66 -20.36 -1.57 3.28
N HIS A 67 -19.98 -1.71 2.01
CA HIS A 67 -20.78 -1.22 0.90
C HIS A 67 -21.56 -2.38 0.24
N PRO A 68 -22.90 -2.49 0.44
CA PRO A 68 -23.67 -3.64 -0.04
C PRO A 68 -23.71 -3.78 -1.58
N GLY A 69 -23.58 -2.68 -2.31
CA GLY A 69 -23.58 -2.70 -3.78
C GLY A 69 -22.27 -3.18 -4.44
N SER A 70 -21.12 -3.07 -3.77
CA SER A 70 -19.79 -3.40 -4.34
C SER A 70 -19.09 -4.53 -3.58
N GLY A 71 -19.53 -4.82 -2.34
CA GLY A 71 -18.86 -5.76 -1.45
C GLY A 71 -17.60 -5.21 -0.79
N GLU A 72 -17.29 -3.92 -0.97
CA GLU A 72 -16.08 -3.31 -0.41
C GLU A 72 -16.19 -3.06 1.09
N ARG A 73 -15.03 -3.07 1.75
CA ARG A 73 -14.88 -2.76 3.18
C ARG A 73 -14.01 -1.53 3.37
N PHE A 74 -14.42 -0.68 4.28
CA PHE A 74 -13.73 0.54 4.66
C PHE A 74 -13.48 0.55 6.16
N TYR A 75 -12.26 0.87 6.58
CA TYR A 75 -11.84 0.89 7.97
C TYR A 75 -11.62 2.34 8.38
N LYS A 76 -12.30 2.78 9.43
CA LYS A 76 -12.18 4.15 9.93
C LYS A 76 -11.80 4.15 11.41
N GLU A 77 -10.80 4.96 11.74
CA GLU A 77 -10.51 5.34 13.12
C GLU A 77 -11.61 6.32 13.59
N GLU A 78 -12.28 6.02 14.71
CA GLU A 78 -13.10 7.01 15.43
C GLU A 78 -12.32 7.44 16.68
N GLU A 79 -12.32 8.75 16.97
CA GLU A 79 -11.75 9.34 18.20
C GLU A 79 -12.43 8.81 19.48
#